data_AF-A0A2P2J527-F1
#
_entry.id   AF-A0A2P2J527-F1
#
_cell.length_a   1.000
_cell.length_b   1.000
_cell.length_c   1.000
_cell.angle_alpha   90.00
_cell.angle_beta   90.00
_cell.angle_gamma   90.00
#
_symmetry.space_group_name_H-M   'P 1'
#
loop_
_entity.id
_entity.type
_entity.pdbx_description
1 polymer ?
#
loop_
_entity_poly.entity_id
_entity_poly.type
_entity_poly.pdbx_seq_one_letter_code
_entity_poly.pdbx_strand_id
1 'polypeptide(L)'
;MGSSLLRFLLVLVWVVCETTAYGETETSSHHQLLPPPRLEGQQQRHKNAYATMMYMGTPRDYEFYVATRVMIRSLARLRVDADLVVIASLDVPLRWVLAL
;
A
#
# COMPACT_ATOMS: atom_id res chain seq x y z
N MET A 1 -46.94 -12.65 1.13
CA MET A 1 -46.28 -11.44 0.58
C MET A 1 -44.81 -11.30 1.02
N GLY A 2 -44.04 -12.39 1.14
CA GLY A 2 -42.64 -12.35 1.64
C GLY A 2 -41.55 -12.70 0.62
N SER A 3 -41.90 -13.32 -0.52
CA SER A 3 -40.91 -13.80 -1.50
C SER A 3 -40.36 -12.71 -2.41
N SER A 4 -41.14 -11.66 -2.70
CA SER A 4 -40.69 -10.54 -3.55
C SER A 4 -39.65 -9.69 -2.81
N LEU A 5 -39.90 -9.37 -1.53
CA LEU A 5 -38.96 -8.65 -0.67
C LEU A 5 -37.64 -9.39 -0.48
N LEU A 6 -37.68 -10.73 -0.33
CA LEU A 6 -36.46 -11.53 -0.24
C LEU A 6 -35.63 -11.49 -1.53
N ARG A 7 -36.27 -11.51 -2.70
CA ARG A 7 -35.59 -11.38 -3.99
C ARG A 7 -34.95 -10.01 -4.16
N PHE A 8 -35.63 -8.93 -3.78
CA PHE A 8 -35.05 -7.59 -3.80
C PHE A 8 -33.86 -7.47 -2.85
N LEU A 9 -33.95 -8.07 -1.65
CA LEU A 9 -32.87 -8.03 -0.68
C LEU A 9 -31.65 -8.84 -1.17
N LEU A 10 -31.86 -9.98 -1.84
CA LEU A 10 -30.79 -10.76 -2.46
C LEU A 10 -30.11 -10.00 -3.62
N VAL A 11 -30.88 -9.30 -4.46
CA VAL A 11 -30.31 -8.47 -5.54
C VAL A 11 -29.51 -7.31 -4.96
N LEU A 12 -30.00 -6.68 -3.89
CA LEU A 12 -29.32 -5.56 -3.24
C LEU A 12 -28.01 -6.02 -2.59
N VAL A 13 -28.00 -7.18 -1.95
CA VAL A 13 -26.77 -7.81 -1.42
C VAL A 13 -25.80 -8.18 -2.55
N TRP A 14 -26.29 -8.72 -3.67
CA TRP A 14 -25.44 -9.05 -4.82
C TRP A 14 -24.75 -7.79 -5.40
N VAL A 15 -25.50 -6.71 -5.60
CA VAL A 15 -24.98 -5.44 -6.11
C VAL A 15 -23.95 -4.82 -5.15
N VAL A 16 -24.17 -4.95 -3.84
CA VAL A 16 -23.19 -4.51 -2.85
C VAL A 16 -21.94 -5.38 -2.89
N CYS A 17 -22.06 -6.72 -3.00
CA CYS A 17 -20.90 -7.61 -3.15
C CYS A 17 -20.04 -7.31 -4.38
N GLU A 18 -20.65 -6.96 -5.52
CA GLU A 18 -19.90 -6.56 -6.73
C GLU A 18 -19.06 -5.29 -6.49
N THR A 19 -19.54 -4.36 -5.67
CA THR A 19 -18.82 -3.10 -5.39
C THR A 19 -17.79 -3.22 -4.27
N THR A 20 -17.91 -4.21 -3.36
CA THR A 20 -16.88 -4.48 -2.36
C THR A 20 -15.73 -5.34 -2.90
N ALA A 21 -15.98 -6.06 -4.00
CA ALA A 21 -15.00 -6.94 -4.65
C ALA A 21 -14.10 -6.25 -5.67
N TYR A 22 -13.91 -4.93 -5.58
CA TYR A 22 -12.77 -4.26 -6.22
C TYR A 22 -11.51 -4.48 -5.35
N GLY A 23 -11.16 -5.76 -5.14
CA GLY A 23 -9.85 -6.16 -4.68
C GLY A 23 -8.95 -6.28 -5.91
N GLU A 24 -7.85 -5.54 -5.93
CA GLU A 24 -6.83 -5.60 -6.98
C GLU A 24 -6.48 -7.03 -7.33
N THR A 25 -6.78 -7.41 -8.57
CA THR A 25 -6.20 -8.56 -9.23
C THR A 25 -4.73 -8.23 -9.50
N GLU A 26 -3.85 -8.55 -8.55
CA GLU A 26 -2.42 -8.61 -8.84
C GLU A 26 -2.18 -9.69 -9.90
N THR A 27 -2.09 -9.20 -11.13
CA THR A 27 -1.72 -9.96 -12.30
C THR A 27 -0.28 -10.39 -12.09
N SER A 28 -0.11 -11.64 -11.66
CA SER A 28 1.18 -12.35 -11.67
C SER A 28 1.67 -12.47 -13.11
N SER A 29 2.34 -11.45 -13.62
CA SER A 29 3.15 -11.54 -14.84
C SER A 29 4.47 -12.20 -14.50
N HIS A 30 4.43 -13.53 -14.57
CA HIS A 30 5.56 -14.45 -14.58
C HIS A 30 6.50 -14.12 -15.76
N HIS A 31 7.53 -13.30 -15.51
CA HIS A 31 8.71 -13.20 -16.38
C HIS A 31 9.95 -13.62 -15.59
N GLN A 32 10.35 -14.86 -15.79
CA GLN A 32 11.40 -15.56 -15.07
C GLN A 32 12.75 -15.25 -15.70
N LEU A 33 13.59 -14.44 -15.05
CA LEU A 33 15.01 -14.24 -15.37
C LEU A 33 15.80 -14.10 -14.06
N LEU A 34 16.59 -15.15 -13.74
CA LEU A 34 17.50 -15.34 -12.61
C LEU A 34 16.88 -15.29 -11.19
N PRO A 35 17.17 -16.25 -10.29
CA PRO A 35 16.84 -16.09 -8.88
C PRO A 35 17.54 -14.84 -8.32
N PRO A 36 16.82 -13.90 -7.66
CA PRO A 36 17.46 -12.78 -7.01
C PRO A 36 18.42 -13.31 -5.94
N PRO A 37 19.55 -12.62 -5.69
CA PRO A 37 20.45 -13.00 -4.60
C PRO A 37 19.62 -13.09 -3.33
N ARG A 38 19.60 -14.27 -2.69
CA ARG A 38 19.01 -14.44 -1.36
C ARG A 38 19.85 -13.60 -0.41
N LEU A 39 19.44 -12.35 -0.20
CA LEU A 39 19.88 -11.57 0.93
C LEU A 39 19.40 -12.33 2.17
N GLU A 40 20.35 -12.94 2.87
CA GLU A 40 20.14 -13.63 4.12
C GLU A 40 19.35 -12.73 5.08
N GLY A 41 18.12 -13.14 5.34
CA GLY A 41 17.16 -12.33 6.04
C GLY A 41 15.80 -12.96 5.82
N GLN A 42 15.54 -14.05 6.52
CA GLN A 42 14.19 -14.58 6.70
C GLN A 42 13.41 -13.57 7.57
N GLN A 43 13.31 -12.32 7.13
CA GLN A 43 12.39 -11.35 7.69
C GLN A 43 11.01 -11.95 7.51
N GLN A 44 10.27 -12.04 8.62
CA GLN A 44 8.87 -12.41 8.60
C GLN A 44 8.18 -11.51 7.58
N ARG A 45 7.92 -12.06 6.40
CA ARG A 45 7.35 -11.31 5.30
C ARG A 45 5.94 -10.95 5.72
N HIS A 46 5.72 -9.68 6.02
CA HIS A 46 4.40 -9.20 6.36
C HIS A 46 3.48 -9.45 5.17
N LYS A 47 2.19 -9.72 5.43
CA LYS A 47 1.22 -9.96 4.36
C LYS A 47 0.90 -8.70 3.58
N ASN A 48 1.02 -7.53 4.22
CA ASN A 48 0.62 -6.23 3.71
C ASN A 48 1.75 -5.21 3.86
N ALA A 49 1.64 -4.11 3.13
CA ALA A 49 2.54 -2.96 3.25
C ALA A 49 1.76 -1.64 3.25
N TYR A 50 2.23 -0.67 4.04
CA TYR A 50 1.82 0.73 3.91
C TYR A 50 2.82 1.48 3.04
N ALA A 51 2.34 1.94 1.89
CA ALA A 51 3.15 2.65 0.92
C ALA A 51 2.79 4.14 0.88
N THR A 52 3.79 4.98 0.63
CA THR A 52 3.61 6.41 0.32
C THR A 52 4.60 6.85 -0.74
N MET A 53 4.24 7.88 -1.50
CA MET A 53 5.11 8.45 -2.53
C MET A 53 5.74 9.75 -2.04
N MET A 54 7.01 9.94 -2.36
CA MET A 54 7.73 11.20 -2.16
C MET A 54 8.30 11.64 -3.51
N TYR A 55 7.95 12.84 -3.93
CA TYR A 55 8.46 13.47 -5.15
C TYR A 55 8.70 14.95 -4.94
N MET A 56 9.46 15.57 -5.83
CA MET A 56 9.72 17.00 -5.80
C MET A 56 9.04 17.71 -6.97
N GLY A 57 9.09 19.04 -6.96
CA GLY A 57 8.55 19.90 -8.01
C GLY A 57 7.40 20.78 -7.55
N THR A 58 7.12 20.85 -6.26
CA THR A 58 6.09 21.74 -5.70
C THR A 58 6.69 22.74 -4.70
N PRO A 59 6.07 23.91 -4.48
CA PRO A 59 6.53 24.83 -3.45
C PRO A 59 6.47 24.28 -2.01
N ARG A 60 5.83 23.11 -1.79
CA ARG A 60 5.58 22.52 -0.46
C ARG A 60 6.30 21.18 -0.24
N ASP A 61 7.33 20.90 -1.03
CA ASP A 61 8.03 19.60 -1.00
C ASP A 61 8.61 19.28 0.39
N TYR A 62 9.07 20.30 1.13
CA TYR A 62 9.60 20.11 2.47
C TYR A 62 8.51 19.70 3.48
N GLU A 63 7.33 20.31 3.41
CA GLU A 63 6.18 19.99 4.25
C GLU A 63 5.72 18.56 4.00
N PHE A 64 5.71 18.12 2.74
CA PHE A 64 5.41 16.73 2.40
C PHE A 64 6.47 15.76 2.91
N TYR A 65 7.76 16.09 2.80
CA TYR A 65 8.84 15.31 3.41
C TYR A 65 8.65 15.16 4.93
N VAL A 66 8.32 16.26 5.63
CA VAL A 66 8.03 16.23 7.06
C VAL A 66 6.81 15.36 7.36
N ALA A 67 5.74 15.48 6.58
CA ALA A 67 4.53 14.67 6.73
C ALA A 67 4.81 13.17 6.56
N THR A 68 5.58 12.78 5.54
CA THR A 68 6.01 11.40 5.33
C THR A 68 6.76 10.86 6.55
N ARG A 69 7.71 11.61 7.10
CA ARG A 69 8.45 11.18 8.30
C ARG A 69 7.56 11.02 9.52
N VAL A 70 6.63 11.95 9.74
CA VAL A 70 5.66 11.85 10.83
C VAL A 70 4.78 10.61 10.65
N MET A 71 4.29 10.35 9.46
CA MET A 71 3.46 9.17 9.16
C MET A 71 4.24 7.87 9.42
N ILE A 72 5.42 7.70 8.82
CA ILE A 72 6.24 6.50 9.00
C ILE A 72 6.58 6.28 10.48
N ARG A 73 7.00 7.33 11.18
CA ARG A 73 7.34 7.23 12.60
C ARG A 73 6.13 6.92 13.48
N SER A 74 4.94 7.38 13.09
CA SER A 74 3.70 7.07 13.82
C SER A 74 3.30 5.61 13.63
N LEU A 75 3.36 5.10 12.40
CA LEU A 75 3.08 3.69 12.10
C LEU A 75 4.10 2.76 12.80
N ALA A 76 5.38 3.11 12.79
CA ALA A 76 6.41 2.37 13.51
C ALA A 76 6.16 2.34 15.03
N ARG A 77 5.73 3.46 15.62
CA ARG A 77 5.36 3.52 17.05
C ARG A 77 4.13 2.67 17.39
N LEU A 78 3.18 2.57 16.47
CA LEU A 78 2.00 1.72 16.60
C LEU A 78 2.30 0.23 16.41
N ARG A 79 3.53 -0.14 16.02
CA ARG A 79 3.97 -1.53 15.78
C ARG A 79 3.03 -2.28 14.83
N VAL A 80 2.72 -1.63 13.72
CA VAL A 80 1.93 -2.24 12.65
C VAL A 80 2.60 -3.53 12.17
N ASP A 81 1.81 -4.59 11.98
CA ASP A 81 2.20 -5.84 11.31
C ASP A 81 2.15 -5.70 9.78
N ALA A 82 2.95 -4.77 9.25
CA ALA A 82 3.04 -4.47 7.82
C ALA A 82 4.40 -3.84 7.50
N ASP A 83 4.88 -4.05 6.27
CA ASP A 83 6.06 -3.35 5.77
C ASP A 83 5.76 -1.87 5.54
N LEU A 84 6.72 -0.99 5.83
CA LEU A 84 6.61 0.44 5.58
C LEU A 84 7.47 0.80 4.37
N VAL A 85 6.85 1.26 3.29
CA VAL A 85 7.51 1.49 2.01
C VAL A 85 7.34 2.95 1.59
N VAL A 86 8.45 3.57 1.17
CA VAL A 86 8.41 4.90 0.57
C VAL A 86 8.98 4.83 -0.84
N ILE A 87 8.15 5.17 -1.81
CA ILE A 87 8.50 5.22 -3.23
C ILE A 87 8.95 6.65 -3.52
N ALA A 88 10.25 6.84 -3.70
CA ALA A 88 10.84 8.15 -3.97
C ALA A 88 11.17 8.31 -5.45
N SER A 89 10.82 9.46 -6.05
CA SER A 89 11.31 9.82 -7.38
C SER A 89 12.79 10.26 -7.34
N LEU A 90 13.43 10.31 -8.51
CA LEU A 90 14.89 10.51 -8.64
C LEU A 90 15.37 11.90 -8.18
N ASP A 91 14.49 12.88 -8.21
CA ASP A 91 14.70 14.27 -7.81
C ASP A 91 14.65 14.48 -6.29
N VAL A 92 14.20 13.48 -5.52
CA VAL A 92 14.23 13.54 -4.06
C VAL A 92 15.68 13.62 -3.57
N PRO A 93 16.04 14.59 -2.70
CA PRO A 93 17.38 14.67 -2.14
C PRO A 93 17.78 13.41 -1.38
N LEU A 94 18.94 12.83 -1.69
CA LEU A 94 19.44 11.61 -1.03
C LEU A 94 19.49 11.74 0.50
N ARG A 95 19.86 12.91 1.01
CA ARG A 95 19.87 13.20 2.47
C ARG A 95 18.50 13.01 3.14
N TRP A 96 17.40 13.21 2.40
CA TRP A 96 16.05 13.04 2.91
C TRP A 96 15.66 11.57 2.96
N VAL A 97 16.04 10.80 1.93
CA VAL A 97 15.86 9.34 1.87
C VAL A 97 16.63 8.66 3.02
N LEU A 98 17.86 9.07 3.28
CA LEU A 98 18.69 8.49 4.36
C LEU A 98 18.22 8.84 5.78
N ALA A 99 17.34 9.84 5.92
CA ALA A 99 16.86 10.35 7.21
C ALA A 99 15.41 9.95 7.53
N LEU A 100 14.82 9.06 6.71
CA LEU A 100 13.52 8.45 6.91
C LEU A 100 13.60 7.32 7.94
#